data_AF-A0A8B5X9A6-F1
#
_entry.id   AF-A0A8B5X9A6-F1
#
_cell.length_a   1.000
_cell.length_b   1.000
_cell.length_c   1.000
_cell.angle_alpha   90.00
_cell.angle_beta   90.00
_cell.angle_gamma   90.00
#
_symmetry.space_group_name_H-M   'P 1'
#
loop_
_entity.id
_entity.type
_entity.pdbx_description
1 polymer ?
#
loop_
_entity_poly.entity_id
_entity_poly.type
_entity_poly.pdbx_seq_one_letter_code
_entity_poly.pdbx_strand_id
1 'polypeptide(L)'
;MEYTYREFLDTVISPSAISVLDRMYPAISELYAIDELLEAPLPVEDHDIHRDRFLTRLRRIVKILPPHISPMPNEVFCAIEFLVHEIHGEPILLGQAILRLEYLGEEIKADPLLHSLVTGRAN
;
A
#
# COMPACT_ATOMS: atom_id res chain seq x y z
N MET A 1 -1.46 5.65 23.56
CA MET A 1 -2.47 6.31 22.70
C MET A 1 -2.36 5.63 21.35
N GLU A 2 -3.43 5.52 20.58
CA GLU A 2 -3.42 4.83 19.29
C GLU A 2 -3.82 5.79 18.16
N TYR A 3 -3.33 5.52 16.96
CA TYR A 3 -3.71 6.18 15.72
C TYR A 3 -4.03 5.10 14.68
N THR A 4 -4.80 5.41 13.64
CA THR A 4 -5.17 4.41 12.62
C THR A 4 -4.11 4.30 11.53
N TYR A 5 -4.06 3.16 10.85
CA TYR A 5 -3.13 2.99 9.75
C TYR A 5 -3.32 4.06 8.66
N ARG A 6 -4.55 4.50 8.41
CA ARG A 6 -4.86 5.65 7.55
C ARG A 6 -4.15 6.91 8.00
N GLU A 7 -4.29 7.29 9.27
CA GLU A 7 -3.68 8.52 9.81
C GLU A 7 -2.16 8.51 9.61
N PHE A 8 -1.53 7.34 9.71
CA PHE A 8 -0.12 7.21 9.37
C PHE A 8 0.16 7.33 7.88
N LEU A 9 -0.58 6.60 7.04
CA LEU A 9 -0.37 6.61 5.58
C LEU A 9 -0.56 8.02 5.00
N ASP A 10 -1.51 8.80 5.51
CA ASP A 10 -1.73 10.20 5.12
C ASP A 10 -0.49 11.09 5.29
N THR A 11 0.48 10.68 6.14
CA THR A 11 1.75 11.39 6.34
C THR A 11 2.91 10.90 5.48
N VAL A 12 2.79 9.73 4.85
CA VAL A 12 3.91 9.04 4.16
C VAL A 12 3.68 8.65 2.71
N ILE A 13 2.43 8.66 2.22
CA ILE A 13 2.11 8.41 0.80
C ILE A 13 1.22 9.50 0.20
N SER A 14 1.07 9.49 -1.13
CA SER A 14 0.21 10.46 -1.81
C SER A 14 -1.29 10.24 -1.52
N PRO A 15 -2.12 11.30 -1.54
CA PRO A 15 -3.58 11.18 -1.40
C PRO A 15 -4.23 10.28 -2.46
N SER A 16 -3.64 10.22 -3.67
CA SER A 16 -4.09 9.32 -4.73
C SER A 16 -3.84 7.85 -4.38
N ALA A 17 -2.72 7.53 -3.72
CA ALA A 17 -2.46 6.17 -3.24
C ALA A 17 -3.46 5.75 -2.15
N ILE A 18 -3.82 6.66 -1.23
CA ILE A 18 -4.88 6.43 -0.24
C ILE A 18 -6.21 6.13 -0.93
N SER A 19 -6.58 6.93 -1.93
CA SER A 19 -7.82 6.75 -2.69
C SER A 19 -7.87 5.39 -3.41
N VAL A 20 -6.73 4.92 -3.92
CA VAL A 20 -6.60 3.58 -4.52
C VAL A 20 -6.74 2.50 -3.45
N LEU A 21 -6.08 2.63 -2.29
CA LEU A 21 -6.21 1.69 -1.17
C LEU A 21 -7.67 1.57 -0.70
N ASP A 22 -8.37 2.70 -0.56
CA ASP A 22 -9.78 2.73 -0.19
C ASP A 22 -10.65 1.92 -1.15
N ARG A 23 -10.45 2.14 -2.45
CA ARG A 23 -11.23 1.49 -3.50
C ARG A 23 -10.86 0.01 -3.67
N MET A 24 -9.60 -0.33 -3.44
CA MET A 24 -9.10 -1.71 -3.48
C MET A 24 -9.31 -2.47 -2.18
N TYR A 25 -9.79 -1.82 -1.11
CA TYR A 25 -9.99 -2.41 0.21
C TYR A 25 -10.67 -3.79 0.14
N PRO A 26 -11.80 -3.98 -0.57
CA PRO A 26 -12.47 -5.28 -0.58
C PRO A 26 -11.58 -6.40 -1.14
N ALA A 27 -10.89 -6.14 -2.26
CA ALA A 27 -10.01 -7.10 -2.90
C ALA A 27 -8.77 -7.39 -2.05
N ILE A 28 -8.22 -6.37 -1.39
CA ILE A 28 -7.06 -6.52 -0.50
C ILE A 28 -7.46 -7.33 0.74
N SER A 29 -8.59 -7.00 1.38
CA SER A 29 -9.10 -7.72 2.55
C SER A 29 -9.33 -9.20 2.25
N GLU A 30 -9.92 -9.53 1.11
CA GLU A 30 -10.11 -10.93 0.70
C GLU A 30 -8.77 -11.64 0.44
N LEU A 31 -7.88 -11.00 -0.34
CA LEU A 31 -6.62 -11.59 -0.77
C LEU A 31 -5.61 -11.82 0.36
N TYR A 32 -5.62 -10.95 1.37
CA TYR A 32 -4.72 -11.01 2.51
C TYR A 32 -5.40 -11.49 3.81
N ALA A 33 -6.71 -11.76 3.79
CA ALA A 33 -7.51 -12.05 4.98
C ALA A 33 -7.36 -10.98 6.08
N ILE A 34 -7.40 -9.70 5.68
CA ILE A 34 -7.28 -8.54 6.58
C ILE A 34 -8.66 -7.99 6.87
N ASP A 35 -9.05 -7.99 8.14
CA ASP A 35 -10.33 -7.44 8.59
C ASP A 35 -10.32 -5.90 8.62
N GLU A 36 -9.20 -5.30 9.03
CA GLU A 36 -9.04 -3.86 9.27
C GLU A 36 -7.80 -3.33 8.54
N LEU A 37 -7.90 -2.98 7.26
CA LEU A 37 -6.73 -2.49 6.49
C LEU A 37 -6.36 -1.07 6.92
N LEU A 38 -7.23 -0.09 6.65
CA LEU A 38 -6.95 1.34 6.92
C LEU A 38 -7.27 1.73 8.37
N GLU A 39 -8.12 0.95 9.04
CA GLU A 39 -8.54 1.19 10.41
C GLU A 39 -7.69 0.43 11.45
N ALA A 40 -6.68 -0.34 11.01
CA ALA A 40 -5.79 -1.04 11.92
C ALA A 40 -5.19 -0.08 12.96
N PRO A 41 -5.32 -0.38 14.27
CA PRO A 41 -4.80 0.47 15.32
C PRO A 41 -3.28 0.29 15.43
N LEU A 42 -2.57 1.41 15.58
CA LEU A 42 -1.11 1.44 15.75
C LEU A 42 -0.70 2.18 17.03
N PRO A 43 0.32 1.69 17.73
CA PRO A 43 0.85 2.35 18.93
C PRO A 43 1.57 3.64 18.55
N VAL A 44 1.19 4.76 19.18
CA VAL A 44 1.83 6.07 18.95
C VAL A 44 3.32 6.05 19.26
N GLU A 45 3.74 5.21 20.20
CA GLU A 45 5.14 5.09 20.63
C GLU A 45 6.07 4.62 19.50
N ASP A 46 5.54 3.86 18.53
CA ASP A 46 6.29 3.33 17.39
C ASP A 46 6.13 4.16 16.11
N HIS A 47 5.36 5.26 16.14
CA HIS A 47 5.03 6.07 14.96
C HIS A 47 6.27 6.46 14.13
N ASP A 48 7.30 7.02 14.79
CA ASP A 48 8.51 7.47 14.09
C ASP A 48 9.33 6.29 13.54
N ILE A 49 9.34 5.16 14.25
CA ILE A 49 10.00 3.93 13.80
C ILE A 49 9.29 3.38 12.56
N HIS A 50 7.95 3.31 12.58
CA HIS A 50 7.15 2.88 11.45
C HIS A 50 7.40 3.79 10.24
N ARG A 51 7.39 5.11 10.46
CA ARG A 51 7.62 6.11 9.42
C ARG A 51 8.98 5.96 8.77
N ASP A 52 10.04 5.84 9.56
CA ASP A 52 11.39 5.69 9.03
C ASP A 52 11.58 4.39 8.25
N ARG A 53 11.03 3.28 8.75
CA ARG A 53 11.07 1.98 8.05
C ARG A 53 10.30 2.02 6.74
N PHE A 54 9.07 2.55 6.77
CA PHE A 54 8.21 2.67 5.60
C PHE A 54 8.88 3.53 4.52
N LEU A 55 9.32 4.74 4.88
CA LEU A 55 9.97 5.65 3.93
C LEU A 55 11.28 5.07 3.40
N THR A 56 12.04 4.35 4.23
CA THR A 56 13.26 3.67 3.77
C THR A 56 12.95 2.60 2.74
N ARG A 57 11.93 1.77 2.97
CA ARG A 57 11.48 0.74 2.03
C ARG A 57 10.98 1.36 0.74
N LEU A 58 10.08 2.34 0.82
CA LEU A 58 9.51 3.02 -0.35
C LEU A 58 10.59 3.71 -1.18
N ARG A 59 11.51 4.46 -0.55
CA ARG A 59 12.62 5.13 -1.27
C ARG A 59 13.51 4.15 -2.02
N ARG A 60 13.77 2.96 -1.48
CA ARG A 60 14.58 1.93 -2.17
C ARG A 60 13.90 1.45 -3.45
N ILE A 61 12.58 1.25 -3.39
CA ILE A 61 11.77 0.81 -4.52
C ILE A 61 11.67 1.94 -5.56
N VAL A 62 11.35 3.16 -5.12
CA VAL A 62 11.19 4.29 -6.05
C VAL A 62 12.50 4.68 -6.74
N LYS A 63 13.66 4.53 -6.06
CA LYS A 63 14.97 4.86 -6.63
C LYS A 63 15.32 4.04 -7.88
N ILE A 64 14.78 2.83 -8.02
CA ILE A 64 15.04 1.98 -9.20
C ILE A 64 14.03 2.20 -10.33
N LEU A 65 12.96 2.97 -10.10
CA LEU A 65 11.98 3.27 -11.13
C LEU A 65 12.55 4.25 -12.15
N PRO A 66 12.24 4.09 -13.45
CA PRO A 66 12.52 5.10 -14.44
C PRO A 66 11.82 6.43 -14.06
N PRO A 67 12.43 7.60 -14.32
CA PRO A 67 11.90 8.91 -13.85
C PRO A 67 10.49 9.27 -14.35
N HIS A 68 10.03 8.64 -15.42
CA HIS A 68 8.72 8.89 -16.04
C HIS A 68 7.62 7.94 -15.55
N ILE A 69 7.96 6.99 -14.69
CA ILE A 69 7.01 6.04 -14.11
C ILE A 69 6.53 6.61 -12.77
N SER A 70 5.21 6.70 -12.61
CA SER A 70 4.60 7.13 -11.35
C SER A 70 5.02 6.18 -10.21
N PRO A 71 5.43 6.70 -9.04
CA PRO A 71 5.74 5.87 -7.87
C PRO A 71 4.48 5.38 -7.14
N MET A 72 3.31 5.94 -7.46
CA MET A 72 2.05 5.70 -6.74
C MET A 72 1.66 4.20 -6.62
N PRO A 73 1.79 3.36 -7.66
CA PRO A 73 1.54 1.92 -7.50
C PRO A 73 2.41 1.32 -6.40
N ASN A 74 3.68 1.72 -6.33
CA ASN A 74 4.61 1.24 -5.31
C ASN A 74 4.28 1.78 -3.91
N GLU A 75 3.67 2.96 -3.79
CA GLU A 75 3.11 3.46 -2.52
C GLU A 75 1.99 2.54 -2.02
N VAL A 76 1.03 2.19 -2.89
CA VAL A 76 -0.09 1.30 -2.58
C VAL A 76 0.41 -0.09 -2.16
N PHE A 77 1.26 -0.71 -2.98
CA PHE A 77 1.79 -2.03 -2.64
C PHE A 77 2.67 -2.02 -1.39
N CYS A 78 3.47 -0.97 -1.18
CA CYS A 78 4.26 -0.84 0.03
C CYS A 78 3.37 -0.68 1.27
N ALA A 79 2.26 0.05 1.19
CA ALA A 79 1.30 0.18 2.28
C ALA A 79 0.67 -1.16 2.68
N ILE A 80 0.25 -1.97 1.72
CA ILE A 80 -0.34 -3.29 2.02
C ILE A 80 0.70 -4.20 2.68
N GLU A 81 1.87 -4.33 2.06
CA GLU A 81 2.94 -5.20 2.54
C GLU A 81 3.50 -4.77 3.90
N PHE A 82 3.54 -3.46 4.16
CA PHE A 82 4.03 -2.95 5.45
C PHE A 82 3.06 -3.29 6.59
N LEU A 83 1.74 -3.18 6.37
CA LEU A 83 0.77 -3.61 7.37
C LEU A 83 0.91 -5.11 7.66
N VAL A 84 0.93 -5.92 6.61
CA VAL A 84 0.94 -7.39 6.74
C VAL A 84 2.23 -7.88 7.39
N HIS A 85 3.39 -7.39 6.94
CA HIS A 85 4.66 -7.98 7.30
C HIS A 85 5.37 -7.27 8.45
N GLU A 86 5.28 -5.94 8.53
CA GLU A 86 5.96 -5.18 9.59
C GLU A 86 5.06 -4.97 10.80
N ILE A 87 3.76 -4.71 10.60
CA ILE A 87 2.82 -4.47 11.71
C ILE A 87 2.27 -5.80 12.25
N HIS A 88 1.63 -6.62 11.40
CA HIS A 88 1.04 -7.89 11.84
C HIS A 88 2.07 -9.01 12.02
N GLY A 89 3.30 -8.81 11.53
CA GLY A 89 4.40 -9.76 11.69
C GLY A 89 4.24 -11.03 10.85
N GLU A 90 3.43 -11.01 9.80
CA GLU A 90 3.30 -12.15 8.91
C GLU A 90 4.59 -12.35 8.09
N PRO A 91 5.00 -13.60 7.82
CA PRO A 91 6.20 -13.86 7.04
C PRO A 91 6.02 -13.47 5.57
N ILE A 92 7.07 -12.92 4.95
CA ILE A 92 7.11 -12.68 3.50
C ILE A 92 7.33 -14.02 2.80
N LEU A 93 6.31 -14.48 2.06
CA LEU A 93 6.40 -15.65 1.20
C LEU A 93 6.48 -15.20 -0.25
N LEU A 94 7.69 -15.15 -0.82
CA LEU A 94 7.97 -14.52 -2.12
C LEU A 94 7.02 -15.00 -3.25
N GLY A 95 6.75 -16.30 -3.32
CA GLY A 95 5.84 -16.84 -4.32
C GLY A 95 4.40 -16.30 -4.17
N GLN A 96 3.92 -16.13 -2.94
CA GLN A 96 2.61 -15.56 -2.69
C GLN A 96 2.59 -14.05 -2.94
N ALA A 97 3.65 -13.33 -2.56
CA ALA A 97 3.78 -11.91 -2.83
C ALA A 97 3.70 -11.61 -4.34
N ILE A 98 4.34 -12.43 -5.19
CA ILE A 98 4.26 -12.30 -6.65
C ILE A 98 2.82 -12.54 -7.13
N LEU A 99 2.17 -13.63 -6.71
CA LEU A 99 0.79 -13.93 -7.10
C LEU A 99 -0.19 -12.83 -6.67
N ARG A 100 0.01 -12.25 -5.48
CA ARG A 100 -0.80 -11.14 -4.97
C ARG A 100 -0.62 -9.88 -5.82
N LEU A 101 0.61 -9.57 -6.23
CA LEU A 101 0.89 -8.44 -7.13
C LEU A 101 0.21 -8.64 -8.49
N GLU A 102 0.26 -9.85 -9.05
CA GLU A 102 -0.42 -10.17 -10.31
C GLU A 102 -1.93 -10.00 -10.19
N TYR A 103 -2.54 -10.57 -9.15
CA TYR A 103 -3.98 -10.46 -8.89
C TYR A 103 -4.43 -9.00 -8.75
N LEU A 104 -3.76 -8.22 -7.88
CA LEU A 104 -4.09 -6.81 -7.67
C LEU A 104 -3.87 -5.98 -8.95
N GLY A 105 -2.88 -6.34 -9.77
CA GLY A 105 -2.65 -5.73 -11.07
C GLY A 105 -3.80 -5.96 -12.05
N GLU A 106 -4.40 -7.17 -12.05
CA GLU A 106 -5.58 -7.47 -12.86
C GLU A 106 -6.84 -6.76 -12.34
N GLU A 107 -7.05 -6.69 -11.02
CA GLU A 107 -8.14 -5.92 -10.41
C GLU A 107 -8.09 -4.43 -10.82
N ILE A 108 -6.89 -3.83 -10.79
CA ILE A 108 -6.68 -2.45 -11.23
C ILE A 108 -7.02 -2.29 -12.72
N LYS A 109 -6.65 -3.24 -13.58
CA LYS A 109 -6.96 -3.18 -15.02
C LYS A 109 -8.44 -3.37 -15.32
N ALA A 110 -9.12 -4.21 -14.53
CA ALA A 110 -10.53 -4.51 -14.69
C ALA A 110 -11.44 -3.32 -14.34
N ASP A 111 -10.98 -2.43 -13.45
CA ASP A 111 -11.68 -1.20 -13.09
C ASP A 111 -11.10 0.02 -13.86
N PRO A 112 -11.84 0.59 -14.84
CA PRO A 112 -11.34 1.70 -15.66
C PRO A 112 -10.96 2.96 -14.86
N LEU A 113 -11.63 3.20 -13.72
CA LEU A 113 -11.34 4.35 -12.87
C LEU A 113 -10.06 4.12 -12.07
N LEU A 114 -9.84 2.92 -11.52
CA LEU A 114 -8.57 2.56 -10.90
C LEU A 114 -7.43 2.60 -11.91
N HIS A 115 -7.62 2.01 -13.10
CA HIS A 115 -6.61 2.03 -14.15
C HIS A 115 -6.23 3.47 -14.56
N SER A 116 -7.22 4.37 -14.68
CA SER A 116 -7.01 5.80 -14.96
C SER A 116 -6.21 6.49 -13.86
N LEU A 117 -6.59 6.29 -12.59
CA LEU A 117 -5.89 6.84 -11.42
C LEU A 117 -4.44 6.34 -11.34
N VAL A 118 -4.24 5.04 -11.58
CA VAL A 118 -2.93 4.38 -11.50
C VAL A 118 -2.00 4.79 -12.63
N THR A 119 -2.53 5.02 -13.82
CA THR A 119 -1.73 5.44 -14.99
C THR A 119 -1.58 6.96 -15.11
N GLY A 120 -2.16 7.75 -14.20
CA GLY A 120 -2.13 9.21 -14.26
C GLY A 120 -2.91 9.79 -15.45
N ARG A 121 -3.80 8.99 -16.05
CA ARG A 121 -4.69 9.42 -17.13
C ARG A 121 -6.02 9.88 -16.55
N ALA A 122 -5.99 10.83 -15.63
CA ALA A 122 -7.21 11.55 -15.27
C ALA A 122 -7.56 12.47 -16.45
N ASN A 123 -8.74 12.26 -17.06
CA ASN A 123 -9.30 13.16 -18.06
C ASN A 123 -9.52 14.56 -17.48
#